data_AF-A0A2V8CFU4-F1
#
_entry.id   AF-A0A2V8CFU4-F1
#
_cell.length_a   1.000
_cell.length_b   1.000
_cell.length_c   1.000
_cell.angle_alpha   90.00
_cell.angle_beta   90.00
_cell.angle_gamma   90.00
#
_symmetry.space_group_name_H-M   'P 1'
#
loop_
_entity.id
_entity.type
_entity.pdbx_description
1 polymer ?
#
loop_
_entity_poly.entity_id
_entity_poly.type
_entity_poly.pdbx_seq_one_letter_code
_entity_poly.pdbx_strand_id
1 'polypeptide(L)'
;MFSARTILLIVVLGPAAALVSLQAAIVISSRVNDPRTAQQFGVLIILPLTAVFVAQFTGSWWLSTSWLLVTGLGLVLAWVFLVLFSVALFERETILTRWR
;
A
#
# COMPACT_ATOMS: atom_id res chain seq x y z
N MET A 1 3.02 4.03 26.42
CA MET A 1 1.84 4.83 26.78
C MET A 1 1.08 5.15 25.49
N PHE A 2 -0.22 4.86 25.41
CA PHE A 2 -1.01 5.15 24.22
C PHE A 2 -1.17 6.67 24.07
N SER A 3 -0.64 7.23 22.98
CA SER A 3 -0.81 8.63 22.62
C SER A 3 -1.76 8.76 21.43
N ALA A 4 -2.32 9.94 21.19
CA ALA A 4 -3.14 10.21 20.00
C ALA A 4 -2.43 9.80 18.71
N ARG A 5 -1.11 10.03 18.63
CA ARG A 5 -0.25 9.59 17.52
C ARG A 5 -0.27 8.07 17.36
N THR A 6 -0.12 7.33 18.45
CA THR A 6 -0.10 5.86 18.45
C THR A 6 -1.44 5.29 17.96
N ILE A 7 -2.54 5.88 18.41
CA ILE A 7 -3.90 5.48 17.98
C ILE A 7 -4.07 5.72 16.48
N LEU A 8 -3.64 6.90 15.99
CA LEU A 8 -3.74 7.26 14.57
C LEU A 8 -2.91 6.30 13.69
N LEU A 9 -1.71 5.93 14.13
CA LEU A 9 -0.89 4.93 13.46
C LEU A 9 -1.58 3.57 13.34
N ILE A 10 -2.13 3.08 14.45
CA ILE A 10 -2.69 1.71 14.51
C ILE A 10 -4.05 1.64 13.82
N VAL A 11 -4.94 2.61 14.07
CA VAL A 11 -6.35 2.53 13.65
C VAL A 11 -6.57 3.12 12.26
N VAL A 12 -5.73 4.06 11.83
CA VAL A 12 -5.91 4.73 10.52
C VAL A 12 -4.85 4.27 9.54
N LEU A 13 -3.56 4.51 9.83
CA LEU A 13 -2.50 4.23 8.86
C LEU A 13 -2.31 2.72 8.65
N GLY A 14 -2.41 1.90 9.70
CA GLY A 14 -2.29 0.44 9.60
C GLY A 14 -3.30 -0.15 8.60
N PRO A 15 -4.61 0.03 8.81
CA PRO A 15 -5.64 -0.42 7.87
C PRO A 15 -5.50 0.20 6.48
N ALA A 16 -5.21 1.50 6.37
CA ALA A 16 -5.03 2.14 5.06
C ALA A 16 -3.84 1.55 4.28
N ALA A 17 -2.71 1.32 4.93
CA ALA A 17 -1.55 0.67 4.32
C ALA A 17 -1.83 -0.79 3.93
N ALA A 18 -2.59 -1.51 4.75
CA ALA A 18 -3.03 -2.87 4.43
C ALA A 18 -3.91 -2.90 3.18
N LEU A 19 -4.84 -1.95 3.03
CA LEU A 19 -5.69 -1.83 1.84
C LEU A 19 -4.88 -1.55 0.58
N VAL A 20 -3.91 -0.62 0.64
CA VAL A 20 -3.00 -0.35 -0.48
C VAL A 20 -2.19 -1.59 -0.84
N SER A 21 -1.60 -2.26 0.16
CA SER A 21 -0.79 -3.46 -0.04
C SER A 21 -1.61 -4.59 -0.67
N LEU A 22 -2.81 -4.84 -0.17
CA LEU A 22 -3.73 -5.84 -0.72
C LEU A 22 -4.09 -5.53 -2.18
N GLN A 23 -4.47 -4.29 -2.49
CA GLN A 23 -4.85 -3.92 -3.85
C GLN A 23 -3.66 -4.00 -4.82
N ALA A 24 -2.48 -3.55 -4.38
CA ALA A 24 -1.25 -3.67 -5.17
C ALA A 24 -0.90 -5.15 -5.43
N ALA A 25 -1.02 -6.01 -4.41
CA ALA A 25 -0.78 -7.45 -4.57
C ALA A 25 -1.73 -8.08 -5.60
N ILE A 26 -3.03 -7.72 -5.59
CA ILE A 26 -4.01 -8.18 -6.58
C ILE A 26 -3.64 -7.73 -8.00
N VAL A 27 -3.25 -6.45 -8.16
CA VAL A 27 -2.83 -5.91 -9.46
C VAL A 27 -1.60 -6.63 -9.97
N ILE A 28 -0.57 -6.78 -9.13
CA ILE A 28 0.69 -7.43 -9.50
C ILE A 28 0.46 -8.91 -9.81
N SER A 29 -0.30 -9.63 -8.98
CA SER A 29 -0.58 -11.06 -9.17
C SER A 29 -1.29 -11.34 -10.48
N SER A 30 -2.11 -10.39 -10.97
CA SER A 30 -2.77 -10.53 -12.27
C SER A 30 -1.86 -10.36 -13.48
N ARG A 31 -0.64 -9.85 -13.28
CA ARG A 31 0.33 -9.52 -14.34
C ARG A 31 1.55 -10.41 -14.35
N VAL A 32 1.70 -11.28 -13.36
CA VAL A 32 2.85 -12.20 -13.23
C VAL A 32 2.34 -13.63 -13.29
N ASN A 33 3.07 -14.48 -14.01
CA ASN A 33 2.64 -15.86 -14.27
C ASN A 33 3.08 -16.84 -13.17
N ASP A 34 4.02 -16.43 -12.30
CA ASP A 34 4.57 -17.29 -11.26
C ASP A 34 4.54 -16.60 -9.88
N PRO A 35 4.28 -17.36 -8.78
CA PRO A 35 4.20 -16.80 -7.43
C PRO A 35 5.50 -16.16 -6.94
N ARG A 36 6.66 -16.60 -7.42
CA ARG A 36 7.96 -16.09 -6.98
C ARG A 36 8.16 -14.65 -7.46
N THR A 37 7.84 -14.36 -8.71
CA THR A 37 7.88 -12.99 -9.24
C THR A 37 6.91 -12.07 -8.49
N ALA A 38 5.69 -12.54 -8.21
CA ALA A 38 4.73 -11.77 -7.39
C ALA A 38 5.30 -11.39 -6.02
N GLN A 39 5.93 -12.36 -5.34
CA GLN A 39 6.52 -12.17 -4.02
C GLN A 39 7.67 -11.16 -4.05
N GLN A 40 8.50 -11.16 -5.09
CA GLN A 40 9.61 -10.21 -5.25
C GLN A 40 9.12 -8.75 -5.29
N PHE A 41 8.01 -8.48 -5.95
CA PHE A 41 7.41 -7.14 -5.90
C PHE A 41 6.91 -6.77 -4.49
N GLY A 42 6.36 -7.73 -3.75
CA GLY A 42 5.94 -7.50 -2.36
C GLY A 42 7.11 -7.07 -1.45
N VAL A 43 8.32 -7.59 -1.68
CA VAL A 43 9.53 -7.24 -0.92
C VAL A 43 9.93 -5.77 -1.12
N LEU A 44 9.55 -5.13 -2.25
CA LEU A 44 9.89 -3.72 -2.51
C LEU A 44 9.29 -2.76 -1.48
N ILE A 45 8.22 -3.14 -0.77
CA ILE A 45 7.62 -2.31 0.28
C ILE A 45 8.56 -2.08 1.47
N ILE A 46 9.56 -2.94 1.63
CA ILE A 46 10.55 -2.83 2.70
C ILE A 46 11.43 -1.60 2.49
N LEU A 47 11.75 -1.23 1.25
CA LEU A 47 12.63 -0.10 0.94
C LEU A 47 12.09 1.25 1.45
N PRO A 48 10.86 1.69 1.14
CA PRO A 48 10.35 2.97 1.63
C PRO A 48 10.18 2.97 3.16
N LEU A 49 9.78 1.85 3.78
CA LEU A 49 9.71 1.73 5.24
C LEU A 49 11.09 1.90 5.89
N THR A 50 12.10 1.25 5.32
CA THR A 50 13.48 1.33 5.79
C THR A 50 14.01 2.76 5.65
N ALA A 51 13.73 3.44 4.53
CA ALA A 51 14.12 4.84 4.33
C ALA A 51 13.52 5.76 5.41
N VAL A 52 12.24 5.59 5.76
CA VAL A 52 11.60 6.34 6.84
C VAL A 52 12.27 6.06 8.19
N PHE A 53 12.57 4.78 8.50
CA PHE A 53 13.26 4.44 9.74
C PHE A 53 14.66 5.05 9.82
N VAL A 54 15.43 4.99 8.74
CA VAL A 54 16.76 5.62 8.69
C VAL A 54 16.65 7.13 8.89
N ALA A 55 15.69 7.80 8.24
CA ALA A 55 15.47 9.23 8.41
C ALA A 55 15.13 9.62 9.86
N GLN A 56 14.39 8.76 10.56
CA GLN A 56 14.04 8.94 11.97
C GLN A 56 15.22 8.68 12.91
N PHE A 57 15.98 7.60 12.70
CA PHE A 57 17.13 7.27 13.54
C PHE A 57 18.27 8.27 13.39
N THR A 58 18.46 8.82 12.18
CA THR A 58 19.46 9.86 11.92
C THR A 58 19.00 11.25 12.40
N GLY A 59 17.74 11.40 12.81
CA GLY A 59 17.15 12.69 13.18
C GLY A 59 16.96 13.65 12.01
N SER A 60 17.19 13.20 10.77
CA SER A 60 17.02 13.98 9.54
C SER A 60 15.56 14.39 9.32
N TRP A 61 14.63 13.53 9.74
CA TRP A 61 13.20 13.82 9.64
C TRP A 61 12.41 13.17 10.77
N TRP A 62 11.48 13.94 11.34
CA TRP A 62 10.59 13.49 12.41
C TRP A 62 9.17 13.28 11.91
N LEU A 63 8.63 12.09 12.15
CA LEU A 63 7.26 11.74 11.77
C LEU A 63 6.26 12.47 12.68
N SER A 64 5.92 13.70 12.32
CA SER A 64 4.99 14.56 13.06
C SER A 64 3.54 14.09 12.92
N THR A 65 2.61 14.65 13.71
CA THR A 65 1.18 14.30 13.59
C THR A 65 0.62 14.77 12.26
N SER A 66 1.04 15.95 11.78
CA SER A 66 0.68 16.47 10.47
C SER A 66 1.19 15.54 9.36
N TRP A 67 2.43 15.06 9.47
CA TRP A 67 2.99 14.09 8.52
C TRP A 67 2.22 12.78 8.50
N LEU A 68 1.76 12.29 9.66
CA LEU A 68 0.90 11.10 9.70
C LEU A 68 -0.43 11.30 9.00
N LEU A 69 -1.07 12.45 9.18
CA LEU A 69 -2.33 12.77 8.51
C LEU A 69 -2.14 12.85 6.98
N VAL A 70 -1.08 13.50 6.52
CA VAL A 70 -0.73 13.57 5.08
C VAL A 70 -0.46 12.19 4.52
N THR A 71 0.31 11.35 5.22
CA THR A 71 0.57 9.96 4.80
C THR A 71 -0.71 9.13 4.79
N GLY A 72 -1.57 9.27 5.80
CA GLY A 72 -2.87 8.58 5.86
C GLY A 72 -3.77 8.97 4.68
N LEU A 73 -3.89 10.26 4.38
CA LEU A 73 -4.61 10.74 3.21
C LEU A 73 -4.00 10.19 1.92
N GLY A 74 -2.66 10.23 1.79
CA GLY A 74 -1.94 9.69 0.65
C GLY A 74 -2.19 8.19 0.43
N LEU A 75 -2.23 7.39 1.50
CA LEU A 75 -2.56 5.96 1.43
C LEU A 75 -3.99 5.73 0.94
N VAL A 76 -4.96 6.49 1.46
CA VAL A 76 -6.36 6.38 1.01
C VAL A 76 -6.49 6.75 -0.47
N LEU A 77 -5.84 7.85 -0.90
CA LEU A 77 -5.83 8.26 -2.30
C LEU A 77 -5.16 7.23 -3.20
N ALA A 78 -4.02 6.68 -2.77
CA ALA A 78 -3.33 5.62 -3.49
C ALA A 78 -4.19 4.37 -3.61
N TRP A 79 -4.90 3.99 -2.54
CA TRP A 79 -5.83 2.86 -2.58
C TRP A 79 -6.97 3.11 -3.57
N VAL A 80 -7.64 4.27 -3.52
CA VAL A 80 -8.69 4.63 -4.47
C VAL A 80 -8.15 4.60 -5.91
N PHE A 81 -6.97 5.17 -6.14
CA PHE A 81 -6.31 5.12 -7.45
C PHE A 81 -6.07 3.68 -7.91
N LEU A 82 -5.52 2.82 -7.06
CA LEU A 82 -5.28 1.41 -7.40
C LEU A 82 -6.58 0.65 -7.68
N VAL A 83 -7.66 0.93 -6.95
CA VAL A 83 -8.98 0.36 -7.21
C VAL A 83 -9.50 0.79 -8.57
N LEU A 84 -9.48 2.09 -8.88
CA LEU A 84 -9.92 2.62 -10.18
C LEU A 84 -9.07 2.06 -11.33
N PHE A 85 -7.75 2.01 -11.13
CA PHE A 85 -6.83 1.40 -12.09
C PHE A 85 -7.14 -0.08 -12.31
N SER A 86 -7.42 -0.83 -11.23
CA SER A 86 -7.80 -2.24 -11.31
C SER A 86 -9.10 -2.43 -12.10
N VAL A 87 -10.08 -1.54 -11.97
CA VAL A 87 -11.31 -1.62 -12.77
C VAL A 87 -11.02 -1.46 -14.27
N ALA A 88 -10.13 -0.53 -14.64
CA ALA A 88 -9.70 -0.39 -16.03
C ALA A 88 -8.83 -1.56 -16.52
N LEU A 89 -8.06 -2.17 -15.62
CA LEU A 89 -7.17 -3.28 -15.91
C LEU A 89 -7.91 -4.60 -16.13
N PHE A 90 -8.92 -4.85 -15.29
CA PHE A 90 -9.72 -6.05 -15.30
C PHE A 90 -10.90 -5.84 -16.23
N GLU A 91 -10.78 -6.31 -17.47
CA GLU A 91 -11.88 -6.41 -18.43
C GLU A 91 -12.95 -7.40 -17.90
N ARG A 92 -13.78 -6.95 -16.96
CA ARG A 92 -14.78 -7.79 -16.26
C ARG A 92 -15.70 -8.56 -17.22
N GLU A 93 -15.88 -8.05 -18.43
CA GLU A 93 -16.75 -8.60 -19.47
C GLU A 93 -16.09 -9.74 -20.28
N THR A 94 -14.76 -9.74 -20.42
CA THR A 94 -14.04 -10.80 -21.17
C THR A 94 -13.66 -11.99 -20.30
N ILE A 95 -13.63 -11.82 -18.97
CA ILE A 95 -13.40 -12.93 -18.03
C ILE A 95 -14.46 -14.03 -18.22
N LEU A 96 -15.75 -13.68 -18.35
CA LEU A 96 -16.82 -14.66 -18.52
C LEU A 96 -16.81 -15.35 -19.89
N THR A 97 -16.20 -14.75 -20.92
CA THR A 97 -16.15 -15.32 -22.28
C THR A 97 -14.88 -16.12 -22.58
N ARG A 98 -13.82 -15.96 -21.77
CA ARG A 98 -12.54 -16.66 -21.92
C ARG A 98 -12.30 -17.77 -20.88
N TRP A 99 -13.21 -17.96 -19.92
CA TRP A 99 -13.15 -19.09 -19.00
C TRP A 99 -13.49 -20.40 -19.73
N ARG A 100 -12.48 -21.25 -19.90
CA ARG A 100 -12.60 -22.68 -20.25
C ARG A 100 -12.32 -23.53 -19.03
#